data_AF-A0A4R2KMM5-F1
#
_entry.id   AF-A0A4R2KMM5-F1
#
_cell.length_a   1.000
_cell.length_b   1.000
_cell.length_c   1.000
_cell.angle_alpha   90.00
_cell.angle_beta   90.00
_cell.angle_gamma   90.00
#
_symmetry.space_group_name_H-M   'P 1'
#
loop_
_entity.id
_entity.type
_entity.pdbx_description
1 polymer ?
#
loop_
_entity_poly.entity_id
_entity_poly.type
_entity_poly.pdbx_seq_one_letter_code
_entity_poly.pdbx_strand_id
1 'polypeptide(L)' 'MIKNAIDPNAIKALHQMKVETANELGIPNNLTNNNVTLSSGENIFWGGYVGGNMTRKLVEMGEKQLINKK' A
#
# COMPACT_ATOMS: atom_id res chain seq x y z
N MET A 1 18.59 -4.92 -13.98
CA MET A 1 17.18 -4.64 -13.62
C MET A 1 17.06 -4.93 -12.13
N ILE A 2 16.70 -4.04 -11.20
CA ILE A 2 16.00 -2.75 -11.22
C ILE A 2 16.96 -1.69 -10.65
N LYS A 3 17.26 -0.63 -11.41
CA LYS A 3 18.16 0.46 -10.99
C LYS A 3 17.33 1.72 -10.78
N ASN A 4 16.52 1.73 -9.73
CA ASN A 4 16.05 2.94 -9.09
C ASN A 4 16.29 2.69 -7.61
N ALA A 5 17.18 3.44 -6.97
CA ALA A 5 17.26 3.44 -5.52
C ALA A 5 15.91 4.00 -5.02
N ILE A 6 14.96 3.11 -4.74
CA ILE A 6 13.70 3.49 -4.11
C ILE A 6 14.10 4.02 -2.74
N ASP A 7 13.80 5.29 -2.50
CA ASP A 7 14.14 5.96 -1.25
C ASP A 7 13.72 5.06 -0.05
N PRO A 8 14.65 4.69 0.85
CA PRO A 8 14.34 3.82 1.98
C PRO A 8 13.20 4.36 2.87
N ASN A 9 13.06 5.68 2.96
CA ASN A 9 11.96 6.32 3.68
C ASN A 9 10.66 6.17 2.91
N ALA A 10 10.68 6.23 1.57
CA ALA A 10 9.49 5.94 0.77
C ALA A 10 9.04 4.49 0.93
N ILE A 11 9.96 3.53 1.03
CA ILE A 11 9.64 2.12 1.32
C ILE A 11 8.95 2.01 2.69
N LYS A 12 9.51 2.65 3.72
CA LYS A 12 8.91 2.66 5.07
C LYS A 12 7.53 3.31 5.07
N ALA A 13 7.36 4.43 4.40
CA ALA A 13 6.08 5.13 4.28
C ALA A 13 5.03 4.29 3.54
N LEU A 14 5.41 3.62 2.46
CA LEU A 14 4.53 2.70 1.73
C LEU A 14 4.14 1.49 2.58
N HIS A 15 5.06 0.96 3.39
CA HIS A 15 4.75 -0.11 4.33
C HIS A 15 3.72 0.32 5.37
N GLN A 16 3.88 1.52 5.93
CA GLN A 16 2.95 2.11 6.88
C GLN A 16 1.57 2.31 6.23
N MET A 17 1.54 2.90 5.03
CA MET A 17 0.31 3.13 4.26
C MET A 17 -0.43 1.83 3.93
N LYS A 18 0.30 0.74 3.65
CA LYS A 18 -0.27 -0.61 3.46
C LYS A 18 -0.99 -1.09 4.73
N VAL A 19 -0.35 -0.97 5.89
CA VAL A 19 -0.93 -1.36 7.19
C VAL A 19 -2.18 -0.54 7.48
N GLU A 20 -2.12 0.78 7.33
CA GLU A 20 -3.24 1.69 7.55
C GLU A 20 -4.40 1.38 6.61
N THR A 21 -4.12 1.21 5.31
CA THR A 21 -5.16 0.89 4.32
C THR A 21 -5.79 -0.47 4.57
N ALA A 22 -5.02 -1.48 5.00
CA ALA A 22 -5.56 -2.78 5.38
C ALA A 22 -6.51 -2.67 6.60
N ASN A 23 -6.13 -1.87 7.60
CA ASN A 23 -6.95 -1.62 8.78
C ASN A 23 -8.26 -0.88 8.43
N GLU A 24 -8.19 0.14 7.58
CA GLU A 24 -9.37 0.88 7.09
C GLU A 24 -10.37 -0.02 6.35
N LEU A 25 -9.85 -0.98 5.59
CA LEU A 25 -10.68 -1.92 4.82
C LEU A 25 -11.21 -3.09 5.67
N GLY A 26 -10.93 -3.10 6.99
CA GLY A 26 -11.36 -4.17 7.89
C GLY A 26 -10.69 -5.52 7.61
N ILE A 27 -9.55 -5.51 6.92
CA ILE A 27 -8.84 -6.74 6.56
C ILE A 27 -8.02 -7.18 7.78
N PRO A 28 -8.21 -8.40 8.29
CA PRO A 28 -7.51 -8.85 9.48
C PRO A 28 -5.99 -8.81 9.28
N ASN A 29 -5.26 -8.44 10.34
CA ASN A 29 -3.80 -8.25 10.43
C ASN A 29 -2.91 -9.44 9.98
N ASN A 30 -3.48 -10.49 9.41
CA ASN A 30 -2.74 -11.61 8.85
C ASN A 30 -1.92 -11.23 7.61
N LEU A 31 -2.27 -10.14 6.89
CA LEU A 31 -1.47 -9.61 5.78
C LEU A 31 -0.28 -8.73 6.20
N THR A 32 -0.34 -8.13 7.40
CA THR A 32 0.70 -7.18 7.85
C THR A 32 1.95 -7.88 8.38
N ASN A 33 1.82 -9.15 8.80
CA ASN A 33 2.86 -9.90 9.50
C ASN A 33 3.46 -11.08 8.70
N ASN A 34 3.32 -11.13 7.37
CA ASN A 34 3.79 -12.27 6.56
C ASN A 34 3.32 -13.64 7.09
N ASN A 35 2.12 -13.71 7.68
CA ASN A 35 1.64 -14.97 8.22
C ASN A 35 1.33 -15.93 7.08
N VAL A 36 2.07 -17.03 7.04
CA VAL A 36 1.99 -18.14 6.08
C VAL A 36 0.63 -18.89 6.14
N THR A 37 -0.28 -18.43 7.01
CA THR A 37 -1.56 -19.09 7.33
C THR A 37 -2.74 -18.60 6.48
N LEU A 38 -2.57 -17.56 5.66
CA LEU A 38 -3.58 -17.20 4.66
C LEU A 38 -3.48 -18.14 3.47
N SER A 39 -4.61 -18.61 2.94
CA SER A 39 -4.62 -19.29 1.64
C SER A 39 -3.99 -18.35 0.60
N SER A 40 -3.13 -18.87 -0.28
CA SER A 40 -2.48 -18.06 -1.33
C SER A 40 -3.49 -17.21 -2.12
N GLY A 41 -4.73 -17.70 -2.29
CA GLY A 41 -5.81 -16.96 -2.95
C GLY A 41 -6.30 -15.74 -2.16
N GLU A 42 -6.40 -15.84 -0.84
CA GLU A 42 -6.81 -14.72 0.03
C GLU A 42 -5.74 -13.64 0.06
N ASN A 43 -4.46 -14.01 0.15
CA ASN A 43 -3.35 -13.06 0.11
C ASN A 43 -3.31 -12.29 -1.23
N ILE A 44 -3.49 -12.98 -2.36
CA ILE A 44 -3.56 -12.34 -3.69
C ILE A 44 -4.75 -11.37 -3.78
N PHE A 45 -5.94 -11.80 -3.32
CA PHE A 45 -7.15 -10.97 -3.37
C PHE A 45 -7.01 -9.71 -2.51
N TRP A 46 -6.62 -9.85 -1.25
CA TRP A 46 -6.49 -8.73 -0.32
C TRP A 46 -5.30 -7.84 -0.67
N GLY A 47 -4.19 -8.41 -1.16
CA GLY A 47 -3.04 -7.65 -1.64
C GLY A 47 -3.38 -6.76 -2.83
N GLY A 48 -4.15 -7.28 -3.80
CA GLY A 48 -4.66 -6.49 -4.93
C GLY A 48 -5.60 -5.38 -4.49
N TYR A 49 -6.53 -5.67 -3.57
CA TYR A 49 -7.50 -4.70 -3.07
C TYR A 49 -6.86 -3.57 -2.25
N VAL A 50 -5.88 -3.90 -1.39
CA VAL A 50 -5.08 -2.91 -0.65
C VAL A 50 -4.20 -2.09 -1.60
N GLY A 51 -3.48 -2.74 -2.51
CA GLY A 51 -2.59 -2.07 -3.47
C GLY A 51 -3.31 -1.12 -4.43
N GLY A 52 -4.51 -1.49 -4.88
CA GLY A 52 -5.37 -0.61 -5.67
C GLY A 52 -5.79 0.65 -4.91
N ASN A 53 -6.20 0.49 -3.65
CA ASN A 53 -6.55 1.63 -2.79
C ASN A 53 -5.35 2.53 -2.46
N MET A 54 -4.17 1.94 -2.24
CA MET A 54 -2.94 2.71 -2.04
C MET A 54 -2.59 3.55 -3.28
N THR A 55 -2.68 2.97 -4.48
CA THR A 55 -2.43 3.69 -5.73
C THR A 55 -3.40 4.86 -5.90
N ARG A 56 -4.70 4.65 -5.65
CA ARG A 56 -5.70 5.71 -5.72
C ARG A 56 -5.36 6.87 -4.77
N LYS A 57 -5.03 6.59 -3.51
CA LYS A 57 -4.63 7.60 -2.53
C LYS A 57 -3.35 8.34 -2.96
N LEU A 58 -2.35 7.65 -3.52
CA LEU A 58 -1.11 8.27 -4.02
C LEU A 58 -1.39 9.25 -5.16
N VAL A 59 -2.27 8.88 -6.10
CA VAL A 59 -2.71 9.75 -7.19
C VAL A 59 -3.44 10.97 -6.64
N GLU A 60 -4.41 10.79 -5.74
CA GLU A 60 -5.14 11.89 -5.09
C GLU A 60 -4.20 12.87 -4.36
N MET A 61 -3.17 12.35 -3.67
CA MET A 61 -2.15 13.18 -3.02
C MET A 61 -1.32 13.97 -4.04
N GLY A 62 -0.93 13.34 -5.15
CA GLY A 62 -0.23 13.99 -6.25
C GLY A 62 -1.06 15.11 -6.88
N GLU A 63 -2.34 14.84 -7.18
CA GLU A 63 -3.28 15.83 -7.72
C GLU A 63 -3.41 17.04 -6.79
N LYS A 64 -3.60 16.81 -5.49
CA LYS A 64 -3.67 17.90 -4.49
C LYS A 64 -2.38 18.73 -4.43
N GLN A 65 -1.21 18.09 -4.49
CA GLN A 65 0.07 18.78 -4.49
C GLN A 65 0.28 19.61 -5.76
N LEU A 66 -0.20 19.13 -6.92
CA LEU A 66 -0.13 19.85 -8.18
C LEU A 66 -1.12 21.03 -8.23
N ILE A 67 -2.34 20.85 -7.72
CA ILE A 67 -3.36 21.91 -7.64
C ILE A 67 -2.90 23.06 -6.74
N ASN A 68 -2.23 22.74 -5.63
CA ASN A 68 -1.74 23.73 -4.66
C ASN A 68 -0.42 24.41 -5.07
N LYS A 69 0.15 24.08 -6.24
CA LYS A 69 1.37 24.70 -6.79
C LYS A 69 1.09 25.87 -7.76
N LYS A 70 -0.14 26.38 -7.76
CA LYS A 70 -0.55 27.53 -8.59
C LYS A 70 -0.11 28.87 -8.01
#